data_AF-A0A1V8U307-F1
#
_entry.id   AF-A0A1V8U307-F1
#
_cell.length_a   1.000
_cell.length_b   1.000
_cell.length_c   1.000
_cell.angle_alpha   90.00
_cell.angle_beta   90.00
_cell.angle_gamma   90.00
#
_symmetry.space_group_name_H-M   'P 1'
#
loop_
_entity.id
_entity.type
_entity.pdbx_description
1 polymer ?
#
loop_
_entity_poly.entity_id
_entity_poly.type
_entity_poly.pdbx_seq_one_letter_code
_entity_poly.pdbx_strand_id
1 'polypeptide(L)'
;MATKKYSDSFSFLPQGGIVQDFKVGGTNIVLGFPSAESYKTKHSPFFGETIGRVANRISGAKINSLNGKSYPLAVNNGPNTLHGGVKGWGKVDFEGPKDVERNGKEAVLFTYLSKDGDEGFPGTVEFKLWYTPSVEKDESGIEKTSLEIEYEVELVGDEVEET
;
A
#
# COMPACT_ATOMS: atom_id res chain seq x y z
N MET A 1 3.00 20.79 14.37
CA MET A 1 2.50 20.20 13.11
C MET A 1 3.70 20.02 12.22
N ALA A 2 3.97 18.82 11.72
CA ALA A 2 5.06 18.60 10.78
C ALA A 2 4.68 19.24 9.44
N THR A 3 5.54 20.11 8.92
CA THR A 3 5.37 20.76 7.62
C THR A 3 5.60 19.70 6.54
N LYS A 4 4.61 19.45 5.67
CA LYS A 4 4.80 18.59 4.49
C LYS A 4 5.99 19.10 3.68
N LYS A 5 6.93 18.23 3.31
CA LYS A 5 8.02 18.61 2.40
C LYS A 5 7.62 18.62 0.92
N TYR A 6 6.55 17.92 0.56
CA TYR A 6 6.07 17.79 -0.82
C TYR A 6 4.84 18.66 -1.12
N SER A 7 4.57 18.86 -2.42
CA SER A 7 3.46 19.66 -2.95
C SER A 7 2.08 19.25 -2.40
N ASP A 8 1.19 20.24 -2.21
CA ASP A 8 -0.24 20.05 -1.88
C ASP A 8 -1.04 19.33 -2.98
N SER A 9 -0.39 18.99 -4.09
CA SER A 9 -0.93 18.13 -5.13
C SER A 9 -1.19 16.70 -4.65
N PHE A 10 -0.59 16.28 -3.54
CA PHE A 10 -0.73 14.91 -3.03
C PHE A 10 -1.19 14.88 -1.56
N SER A 11 -2.02 13.89 -1.24
CA SER A 11 -2.38 13.54 0.13
C SER A 11 -2.29 12.04 0.29
N PHE A 12 -1.59 11.61 1.35
CA PHE A 12 -1.41 10.20 1.69
C PHE A 12 -1.93 9.95 3.11
N LEU A 13 -2.56 8.79 3.33
CA LEU A 13 -3.05 8.38 4.65
C LEU A 13 -2.22 7.22 5.20
N PRO A 14 -2.03 7.12 6.54
CA PRO A 14 -1.38 5.96 7.16
C PRO A 14 -2.08 4.63 6.84
N GLN A 15 -3.42 4.63 6.85
CA GLN A 15 -4.22 3.45 6.47
C GLN A 15 -3.85 3.02 5.04
N GLY A 16 -3.29 1.82 4.89
CA GLY A 16 -2.91 1.21 3.62
C GLY A 16 -1.97 2.03 2.75
N GLY A 17 -1.31 3.06 3.31
CA GLY A 17 -0.58 4.06 2.52
C GLY A 17 -1.47 4.73 1.48
N ILE A 18 -2.76 4.95 1.74
CA ILE A 18 -3.72 5.36 0.71
C ILE A 18 -3.31 6.66 0.02
N VAL A 19 -3.33 6.68 -1.32
CA VAL A 19 -3.32 7.92 -2.12
C VAL A 19 -4.73 8.50 -2.11
N GLN A 20 -4.96 9.50 -1.24
CA GLN A 20 -6.26 10.14 -1.09
C GLN A 20 -6.50 11.21 -2.15
N ASP A 21 -5.47 12.04 -2.40
CA ASP A 21 -5.51 13.09 -3.41
C ASP A 21 -4.32 12.94 -4.36
N PHE A 22 -4.59 13.14 -5.64
CA PHE A 22 -3.61 13.42 -6.68
C PHE A 22 -4.21 14.51 -7.56
N LYS A 23 -3.71 15.74 -7.42
CA LYS A 23 -4.20 16.91 -8.14
C LYS A 23 -3.28 17.26 -9.31
N VAL A 24 -3.87 17.49 -10.47
CA VAL A 24 -3.18 17.98 -11.67
C VAL A 24 -3.86 19.29 -12.09
N GLY A 25 -3.09 20.39 -12.16
CA GLY A 25 -3.65 21.71 -12.43
C GLY A 25 -4.72 22.13 -11.41
N GLY A 26 -4.56 21.73 -10.14
CA GLY A 26 -5.51 21.99 -9.05
C GLY A 26 -6.75 21.09 -9.02
N THR A 27 -6.94 20.19 -9.99
CA THR A 27 -8.09 19.27 -10.04
C THR A 27 -7.68 17.89 -9.53
N ASN A 28 -8.40 17.34 -8.54
CA ASN A 28 -8.17 15.96 -8.08
C ASN A 28 -8.60 14.96 -9.17
N ILE A 29 -7.69 14.08 -9.58
CA ILE A 29 -7.91 13.12 -10.69
C ILE A 29 -8.12 11.68 -10.21
N VAL A 30 -8.09 11.43 -8.91
CA VAL A 30 -8.36 10.11 -8.32
C VAL A 30 -9.69 10.10 -7.57
N LEU A 31 -10.32 8.92 -7.50
CA LEU A 31 -11.48 8.70 -6.64
C LEU A 31 -11.00 8.51 -5.20
N GLY A 32 -11.75 9.08 -4.26
CA GLY A 32 -11.44 8.97 -2.84
C GLY A 32 -12.60 9.43 -1.97
N PHE A 33 -12.42 9.31 -0.66
CA PHE A 33 -13.37 9.81 0.32
C PHE A 33 -12.88 11.13 0.95
N PRO A 34 -13.79 11.98 1.45
CA PRO A 34 -13.41 13.30 1.98
C PRO A 34 -12.63 13.25 3.30
N SER A 35 -12.61 12.11 4.01
CA SER A 35 -11.91 11.97 5.29
C SER A 35 -11.31 10.57 5.47
N ALA A 36 -10.23 10.48 6.26
CA ALA A 36 -9.61 9.21 6.63
C ALA A 36 -10.60 8.23 7.27
N GLU A 37 -11.52 8.73 8.11
CA GLU A 37 -12.53 7.88 8.77
C GLU A 37 -13.49 7.21 7.77
N SER A 38 -13.76 7.87 6.63
CA SER A 38 -14.63 7.32 5.60
C SER A 38 -14.05 6.08 4.90
N TYR A 39 -12.73 5.87 4.98
CA TYR A 39 -12.06 4.67 4.47
C TYR A 39 -12.21 3.45 5.39
N LYS A 40 -12.66 3.61 6.64
CA LYS A 40 -12.82 2.50 7.59
C LYS A 40 -14.14 1.74 7.44
N THR A 41 -14.87 1.95 6.34
CA THR A 41 -16.15 1.27 6.10
C THR A 41 -15.93 -0.17 5.66
N LYS A 42 -16.86 -1.07 6.03
CA LYS A 42 -16.81 -2.51 5.68
C LYS A 42 -16.82 -2.78 4.17
N HIS A 43 -17.24 -1.82 3.37
CA HIS A 43 -17.42 -1.95 1.92
C HIS A 43 -16.58 -0.92 1.13
N SER A 44 -15.40 -0.54 1.65
CA SER A 44 -14.45 0.27 0.88
C SER A 44 -14.17 -0.39 -0.48
N PRO A 45 -14.31 0.34 -1.60
CA PRO A 45 -14.02 -0.16 -2.95
C PRO A 45 -12.52 -0.17 -3.28
N PHE A 46 -11.64 -0.17 -2.27
CA PHE A 46 -10.18 -0.18 -2.41
C PHE A 46 -9.58 1.10 -3.04
N PHE A 47 -10.23 2.25 -2.90
CA PHE A 47 -9.74 3.51 -3.49
C PHE A 47 -8.38 3.91 -2.92
N GLY A 48 -7.37 3.96 -3.79
CA GLY A 48 -6.02 4.39 -3.45
C GLY A 48 -5.25 3.45 -2.51
N GLU A 49 -5.83 2.32 -2.11
CA GLU A 49 -5.25 1.38 -1.13
C GLU A 49 -4.06 0.62 -1.73
N THR A 50 -3.01 0.41 -0.91
CA THR A 50 -1.99 -0.59 -1.22
C THR A 50 -2.52 -1.98 -0.93
N ILE A 51 -2.53 -2.84 -1.95
CA ILE A 51 -3.07 -4.19 -1.85
C ILE A 51 -1.96 -5.19 -1.51
N GLY A 52 -2.16 -5.99 -0.47
CA GLY A 52 -1.23 -7.06 -0.13
C GLY A 52 -1.72 -8.02 0.97
N ARG A 53 -1.07 -9.19 1.14
CA ARG A 53 0.18 -9.59 0.47
C ARG A 53 0.05 -9.92 -1.03
N VAL A 54 -1.09 -10.47 -1.43
CA VAL A 54 -1.37 -10.84 -2.83
C VAL A 54 -2.57 -10.07 -3.34
N ALA A 55 -2.37 -9.34 -4.44
CA ALA A 55 -3.44 -8.67 -5.14
C ALA A 55 -4.32 -9.65 -5.91
N ASN A 56 -5.61 -9.33 -6.00
CA ASN A 56 -6.64 -10.17 -6.62
C ASN A 56 -6.84 -11.49 -5.87
N ARG A 57 -7.34 -12.53 -6.56
CA ARG A 57 -7.87 -13.75 -5.97
C ARG A 57 -6.84 -14.87 -5.88
N ILE A 58 -6.82 -15.54 -4.74
CA ILE A 58 -6.25 -16.88 -4.57
C ILE A 58 -7.40 -17.87 -4.46
N SER A 59 -7.42 -18.82 -5.39
CA SER A 59 -8.48 -19.83 -5.51
C SER A 59 -8.56 -20.70 -4.26
N GLY A 60 -9.78 -20.93 -3.76
CA GLY A 60 -10.02 -21.80 -2.61
C GLY A 60 -9.43 -21.29 -1.29
N ALA A 61 -8.97 -20.02 -1.26
CA ALA A 61 -8.34 -19.39 -0.12
C ALA A 61 -7.21 -20.26 0.48
N LYS A 62 -6.33 -20.78 -0.37
CA LYS A 62 -5.28 -21.70 0.06
C LYS A 62 -4.05 -21.64 -0.84
N ILE A 63 -2.87 -21.59 -0.24
CA ILE A 63 -1.63 -21.93 -0.92
C ILE A 63 -1.46 -23.44 -0.85
N ASN A 64 -1.55 -24.12 -1.98
CA ASN A 64 -1.56 -25.59 -2.01
C ASN A 64 -0.21 -26.20 -1.68
N SER A 65 0.88 -25.62 -2.19
CA SER A 65 2.24 -26.10 -1.95
C SER A 65 3.21 -24.94 -1.95
N LEU A 66 3.88 -24.74 -0.81
CA LEU A 66 5.02 -23.87 -0.63
C LEU A 66 5.98 -24.60 0.30
N ASN A 67 7.15 -24.98 -0.20
CA ASN A 67 8.11 -25.87 0.50
C ASN A 67 7.45 -27.13 1.06
N GLY A 68 6.60 -27.78 0.26
CA GLY A 68 5.90 -29.01 0.64
C GLY A 68 4.78 -28.83 1.67
N LYS A 69 4.53 -27.62 2.17
CA LYS A 69 3.48 -27.29 3.13
C LYS A 69 2.31 -26.58 2.45
N SER A 70 1.13 -26.68 3.06
CA SER A 70 -0.08 -25.99 2.58
C SER A 70 -0.59 -25.01 3.62
N TYR A 71 -1.02 -23.84 3.18
CA TYR A 71 -1.42 -22.76 4.08
C TYR A 71 -2.84 -22.30 3.77
N PRO A 72 -3.80 -22.44 4.71
CA PRO A 72 -5.11 -21.84 4.56
C PRO A 72 -5.01 -20.32 4.70
N LEU A 73 -5.73 -19.60 3.86
CA LEU A 73 -5.81 -18.15 3.85
C LEU A 73 -7.22 -17.68 4.22
N ALA A 74 -7.38 -16.41 4.55
CA ALA A 74 -8.69 -15.86 4.87
C ALA A 74 -9.64 -15.85 3.65
N VAL A 75 -10.81 -16.44 3.80
CA VAL A 75 -11.89 -16.38 2.79
C VAL A 75 -12.66 -15.07 2.94
N ASN A 76 -12.71 -14.27 1.88
CA ASN A 76 -13.44 -12.99 1.88
C ASN A 76 -14.15 -12.69 0.54
N ASN A 77 -14.02 -13.55 -0.48
CA ASN A 77 -14.71 -13.39 -1.76
C ASN A 77 -15.16 -14.75 -2.34
N GLY A 78 -16.40 -15.13 -2.05
CA GLY A 78 -16.88 -16.48 -2.39
C GLY A 78 -15.99 -17.53 -1.71
N PRO A 79 -15.45 -18.53 -2.44
CA PRO A 79 -14.51 -19.50 -1.88
C PRO A 79 -13.05 -19.00 -1.86
N ASN A 80 -12.77 -17.74 -2.22
CA ASN A 80 -11.43 -17.24 -2.50
C ASN A 80 -10.94 -16.24 -1.45
N THR A 81 -9.62 -16.06 -1.38
CA THR A 81 -8.97 -14.91 -0.75
C THR A 81 -8.77 -13.83 -1.79
N LEU A 82 -9.35 -12.65 -1.59
CA LEU A 82 -9.23 -11.47 -2.44
C LEU A 82 -8.40 -10.40 -1.73
N HIS A 83 -7.45 -9.81 -2.45
CA HIS A 83 -6.69 -8.62 -1.99
C HIS A 83 -6.03 -8.82 -0.62
N GLY A 84 -5.47 -10.01 -0.41
CA GLY A 84 -4.73 -10.35 0.80
C GLY A 84 -5.55 -10.60 2.06
N GLY A 85 -6.89 -10.69 1.97
CA GLY A 85 -7.72 -11.17 3.07
C GLY A 85 -8.73 -10.15 3.63
N VAL A 86 -9.26 -10.42 4.82
CA VAL A 86 -10.37 -9.66 5.39
C VAL A 86 -9.95 -8.24 5.73
N LYS A 87 -8.83 -8.08 6.44
CA LYS A 87 -8.18 -6.81 6.71
C LYS A 87 -7.25 -6.46 5.56
N GLY A 88 -6.33 -7.35 5.18
CA GLY A 88 -5.35 -7.10 4.11
C GLY A 88 -4.54 -5.82 4.35
N TRP A 89 -3.54 -5.54 3.51
CA TRP A 89 -2.68 -4.37 3.74
C TRP A 89 -3.40 -3.02 3.55
N GLY A 90 -4.44 -2.96 2.72
CA GLY A 90 -5.17 -1.73 2.43
C GLY A 90 -6.01 -1.18 3.61
N LYS A 91 -6.27 -2.00 4.64
CA LYS A 91 -7.16 -1.64 5.76
C LYS A 91 -6.46 -1.56 7.12
N VAL A 92 -5.15 -1.71 7.15
CA VAL A 92 -4.33 -1.55 8.36
C VAL A 92 -3.57 -0.24 8.28
N ASP A 93 -3.26 0.36 9.44
CA ASP A 93 -2.38 1.52 9.47
C ASP A 93 -0.94 1.08 9.28
N PHE A 94 -0.27 1.67 8.28
CA PHE A 94 1.17 1.62 8.15
C PHE A 94 1.82 2.65 9.08
N GLU A 95 3.04 2.38 9.48
CA GLU A 95 3.86 3.38 10.15
C GLU A 95 4.32 4.42 9.12
N GLY A 96 3.93 5.68 9.31
CA GLY A 96 4.12 6.77 8.35
C GLY A 96 2.92 7.71 8.34
N PRO A 97 2.87 8.70 7.42
CA PRO A 97 3.91 9.07 6.46
C PRO A 97 5.18 9.62 7.13
N LYS A 98 6.37 9.22 6.66
CA LYS A 98 7.66 9.80 7.06
C LYS A 98 8.34 10.46 5.86
N ASP A 99 8.67 11.75 5.96
CA ASP A 99 9.43 12.43 4.91
C ASP A 99 10.89 11.92 4.90
N VAL A 100 11.35 11.46 3.74
CA VAL A 100 12.68 10.89 3.51
C VAL A 100 13.27 11.42 2.20
N GLU A 101 14.53 11.09 1.94
CA GLU A 101 15.15 11.23 0.63
C GLU A 101 15.36 9.84 0.03
N ARG A 102 14.98 9.64 -1.23
CA ARG A 102 15.14 8.39 -1.97
C ARG A 102 15.66 8.72 -3.36
N ASN A 103 16.80 8.14 -3.74
CA ASN A 103 17.44 8.37 -5.05
C ASN A 103 17.66 9.87 -5.38
N GLY A 104 18.01 10.67 -4.38
CA GLY A 104 18.24 12.12 -4.52
C GLY A 104 16.97 12.97 -4.69
N LYS A 105 15.78 12.39 -4.43
CA LYS A 105 14.49 13.08 -4.49
C LYS A 105 13.78 13.03 -3.13
N GLU A 106 12.96 14.03 -2.85
CA GLU A 106 12.07 14.00 -1.70
C GLU A 106 11.01 12.91 -1.88
N ALA A 107 10.82 12.10 -0.85
CA ALA A 107 9.87 11.00 -0.86
C ALA A 107 9.17 10.86 0.50
N VAL A 108 8.10 10.07 0.52
CA VAL A 108 7.35 9.70 1.71
C VAL A 108 7.45 8.19 1.89
N LEU A 109 7.96 7.76 3.04
CA LEU A 109 8.07 6.36 3.42
C LEU A 109 6.90 5.94 4.32
N PHE A 110 6.37 4.76 4.04
CA PHE A 110 5.52 3.96 4.91
C PHE A 110 6.15 2.59 5.14
N THR A 111 6.01 2.06 6.35
CA THR A 111 6.48 0.73 6.71
C THR A 111 5.38 -0.10 7.37
N TYR A 112 5.35 -1.40 7.09
CA TYR A 112 4.43 -2.34 7.72
C TYR A 112 5.11 -3.68 7.98
N LEU A 113 5.00 -4.18 9.21
CA LEU A 113 5.47 -5.51 9.57
C LEU A 113 4.29 -6.47 9.55
N SER A 114 4.17 -7.25 8.48
CA SER A 114 3.17 -8.31 8.35
C SER A 114 3.76 -9.58 8.94
N LYS A 115 3.32 -9.93 10.15
CA LYS A 115 3.84 -11.09 10.91
C LYS A 115 3.47 -12.42 10.25
N ASP A 116 4.21 -13.47 10.56
CA ASP A 116 3.82 -14.84 10.21
C ASP A 116 2.35 -15.11 10.61
N GLY A 117 1.61 -15.71 9.68
CA GLY A 117 0.18 -16.01 9.83
C GLY A 117 -0.77 -14.82 9.59
N ASP A 118 -0.28 -13.63 9.23
CA ASP A 118 -1.13 -12.49 8.88
C ASP A 118 -2.04 -12.83 7.69
N GLU A 119 -3.37 -12.80 7.91
CA GLU A 119 -4.42 -13.29 6.99
C GLU A 119 -4.19 -14.74 6.49
N GLY A 120 -3.39 -15.53 7.21
CA GLY A 120 -2.99 -16.89 6.88
C GLY A 120 -1.72 -17.01 6.03
N PHE A 121 -1.12 -15.89 5.63
CA PHE A 121 0.14 -15.92 4.86
C PHE A 121 1.32 -16.30 5.76
N PRO A 122 2.16 -17.25 5.34
CA PRO A 122 3.29 -17.69 6.14
C PRO A 122 4.50 -16.74 6.02
N GLY A 123 5.34 -16.72 7.05
CA GLY A 123 6.56 -15.93 7.18
C GLY A 123 6.31 -14.47 7.56
N THR A 124 7.17 -13.93 8.42
CA THR A 124 7.14 -12.49 8.73
C THR A 124 7.82 -11.69 7.60
N VAL A 125 7.11 -10.70 7.04
CA VAL A 125 7.66 -9.79 6.03
C VAL A 125 7.67 -8.34 6.52
N GLU A 126 8.78 -7.66 6.27
CA GLU A 126 8.87 -6.21 6.33
C GLU A 126 8.47 -5.65 4.95
N PHE A 127 7.46 -4.80 4.94
CA PHE A 127 7.00 -4.08 3.75
C PHE A 127 7.37 -2.61 3.87
N LYS A 128 7.92 -2.05 2.79
CA LYS A 128 8.20 -0.62 2.64
C LYS A 128 7.54 -0.10 1.36
N LEU A 129 6.96 1.08 1.48
CA LEU A 129 6.31 1.81 0.41
C LEU A 129 6.89 3.23 0.35
N TRP A 130 7.43 3.61 -0.80
CA TRP A 130 7.82 4.98 -1.07
C TRP A 130 6.90 5.63 -2.08
N TYR A 131 6.50 6.86 -1.77
CA TYR A 131 5.91 7.79 -2.71
C TYR A 131 6.89 8.90 -3.02
N THR A 132 7.25 9.07 -4.28
CA THR A 132 8.13 10.14 -4.74
C THR A 132 7.32 11.10 -5.62
N PRO A 133 6.69 12.12 -5.01
CA PRO A 133 5.92 13.13 -5.73
C PRO A 133 6.85 14.13 -6.45
N SER A 134 6.46 14.57 -7.64
CA SER A 134 7.16 15.64 -8.38
C SER A 134 6.17 16.59 -9.05
N VAL A 135 6.51 17.87 -9.05
CA VAL A 135 5.85 18.93 -9.82
C VAL A 135 6.96 19.72 -10.53
N GLU A 136 7.05 19.53 -11.84
CA GLU A 136 8.11 20.11 -12.67
C GLU A 136 7.49 20.85 -13.85
N LYS A 137 8.18 21.87 -14.38
CA LYS A 137 7.80 22.49 -15.65
C LYS A 137 8.72 21.99 -16.75
N ASP A 138 8.14 21.60 -17.88
CA ASP A 138 8.92 21.25 -19.06
C ASP A 138 9.51 22.50 -19.75
N GLU A 139 10.28 22.29 -20.82
CA GLU A 139 10.92 23.36 -21.60
C GLU A 139 9.91 24.35 -22.20
N SER A 140 8.64 23.93 -22.37
CA SER A 140 7.55 24.76 -22.88
C SER A 140 6.79 25.50 -21.76
N GLY A 141 7.18 25.30 -20.50
CA GLY A 141 6.56 25.90 -19.32
C GLY A 141 5.29 25.19 -18.86
N ILE A 142 4.96 24.02 -19.43
CA ILE A 142 3.81 23.22 -19.02
C ILE A 142 4.17 22.48 -17.72
N GLU A 143 3.31 22.62 -16.71
CA GLU A 143 3.47 21.91 -15.44
C GLU A 143 3.08 20.44 -15.59
N LYS A 144 3.98 19.56 -15.15
CA LYS A 144 3.80 18.12 -15.05
C LYS A 144 3.81 17.73 -13.59
N THR A 145 2.71 17.15 -13.13
CA THR A 145 2.59 16.55 -11.80
C THR A 145 2.67 15.03 -11.94
N SER A 146 3.59 14.39 -11.24
CA SER A 146 3.78 12.93 -11.29
C SER A 146 3.99 12.33 -9.92
N LEU A 147 3.58 11.08 -9.75
CA LEU A 147 3.82 10.29 -8.56
C LEU A 147 4.50 8.99 -8.98
N GLU A 148 5.71 8.78 -8.47
CA GLU A 148 6.39 7.49 -8.56
C GLU A 148 6.12 6.69 -7.28
N ILE A 149 5.88 5.39 -7.43
CA ILE A 149 5.51 4.48 -6.35
C ILE A 149 6.48 3.31 -6.37
N GLU A 150 7.19 3.09 -5.27
CA GLU A 150 8.12 1.97 -5.10
C GLU A 150 7.67 1.09 -3.93
N TYR A 151 7.79 -0.23 -4.13
CA TYR A 151 7.48 -1.24 -3.12
C TYR A 151 8.72 -2.11 -2.88
N GLU A 152 9.04 -2.36 -1.62
CA GLU A 152 10.06 -3.33 -1.22
C GLU A 152 9.44 -4.26 -0.17
N VAL A 153 9.72 -5.55 -0.32
CA VAL A 153 9.27 -6.58 0.62
C VAL A 153 10.47 -7.46 0.92
N GLU A 154 10.74 -7.67 2.20
CA GLU A 154 11.81 -8.54 2.68
C GLU A 154 11.21 -9.55 3.67
N LEU A 155 11.60 -10.82 3.56
CA LEU A 155 11.31 -11.82 4.58
C LEU A 155 12.33 -11.63 5.71
N VAL A 156 11.87 -11.40 6.94
CA VAL A 156 12.76 -10.99 8.05
C VAL A 156 12.69 -11.91 9.27
N GLY A 157 11.95 -13.02 9.18
CA GLY A 157 11.80 -13.99 10.25
C GLY A 157 12.32 -15.38 9.87
N ASP A 158 12.41 -16.26 10.87
CA ASP A 158 12.86 -17.65 10.76
C ASP A 158 11.71 -18.67 10.85
N GLU A 159 10.46 -18.21 10.80
CA GLU A 159 9.28 -19.06 10.94
C GLU A 159 9.08 -19.99 9.72
N VAL A 160 9.67 -19.62 8.58
CA VAL A 160 9.59 -20.36 7.32
C VAL A 160 10.95 -20.41 6.63
N GLU A 161 11.20 -21.50 5.91
CA GLU A 161 12.36 -21.59 5.02
C GLU A 161 12.08 -20.78 3.75
N GLU A 162 13.06 -19.98 3.32
CA GLU A 162 13.07 -19.36 2.00
C GLU A 162 13.20 -20.43 0.91
N THR A 163 12.67 -20.14 -0.28
CA THR A 163 12.72 -21.01 -1.46
C THR A 163 14.00 -20.84 -2.25
#